data_AF-A0A7X3YBM1-F1
#
_entry.id   AF-A0A7X3YBM1-F1
#
_cell.length_a   1.000
_cell.length_b   1.000
_cell.length_c   1.000
_cell.angle_alpha   90.00
_cell.angle_beta   90.00
_cell.angle_gamma   90.00
#
_symmetry.space_group_name_H-M   'P 1'
#
loop_
_entity.id
_entity.type
_entity.pdbx_description
1 polymer ?
#
loop_
_entity_poly.entity_id
_entity_poly.type
_entity_poly.pdbx_seq_one_letter_code
_entity_poly.pdbx_strand_id
1 'polypeptide(L)' 'MSGLGDFLQLGGYAVYVWPAYGVAALVLGGLLTESLSRLRRVERRLAALEASDAPQDDAA' A
#
# COMPACT_ATOMS: atom_id res chain seq x y z
N MET A 1 -12.80 -1.09 32.94
CA MET A 1 -12.06 -0.70 31.71
C MET A 1 -12.76 -1.34 30.52
N SER A 2 -13.91 -0.78 30.14
CA SER A 2 -14.77 -1.28 29.05
C SER A 2 -15.24 -0.05 28.26
N GLY A 3 -14.35 0.52 27.45
CA GLY A 3 -14.59 1.81 26.78
C GLY A 3 -14.88 1.72 25.28
N LEU A 4 -14.69 0.54 24.67
CA LEU A 4 -14.84 0.36 23.22
C LEU A 4 -15.98 -0.61 22.89
N GLY A 5 -16.12 -1.70 23.64
CA GLY A 5 -17.20 -2.68 23.49
C GLY A 5 -18.60 -2.14 23.77
N ASP A 6 -18.75 -1.28 24.78
CA ASP A 6 -20.06 -0.70 25.15
C ASP A 6 -20.52 0.40 24.16
N PHE A 7 -19.61 1.15 23.56
CA PHE A 7 -19.92 2.12 22.50
C PHE A 7 -20.37 1.44 21.19
N LEU A 8 -19.90 0.22 20.94
CA LEU A 8 -20.37 -0.63 19.85
C LEU A 8 -21.77 -1.21 20.12
N GLN A 9 -22.16 -1.37 21.40
CA GLN A 9 -23.41 -2.01 21.79
C GLN A 9 -24.55 -1.04 22.18
N LEU A 10 -24.28 0.21 22.60
CA LEU A 10 -25.34 1.18 22.95
C LEU A 10 -25.89 1.99 21.75
N GLY A 11 -25.42 1.72 20.52
CA GLY A 11 -25.86 2.44 19.33
C GLY A 11 -25.44 1.71 18.07
N GLY A 12 -26.31 0.84 17.54
CA GLY A 12 -26.11 -0.03 16.37
C GLY A 12 -25.65 0.63 15.05
N TYR A 13 -25.27 1.90 15.06
CA TYR A 13 -24.70 2.68 13.96
C TYR A 13 -23.21 2.43 13.71
N ALA A 14 -22.45 1.89 14.68
CA ALA A 14 -21.01 1.68 14.50
C ALA A 14 -20.68 0.70 13.35
N VAL A 15 -21.55 -0.30 13.13
CA VAL A 15 -21.50 -1.22 11.98
C VAL A 15 -21.74 -0.52 10.65
N TYR A 16 -22.43 0.62 10.61
CA TYR A 16 -22.66 1.40 9.38
C TYR A 16 -21.48 2.33 9.06
N VAL A 17 -20.76 2.78 10.09
CA VAL A 17 -19.63 3.71 9.96
C VAL A 17 -18.34 3.00 9.56
N TRP A 18 -18.07 1.82 10.14
CA TRP A 18 -16.89 1.01 9.83
C TRP A 18 -16.68 0.69 8.34
N PRO A 19 -17.69 0.28 7.55
CA PRO A 19 -17.49 0.03 6.13
C PRO A 19 -17.15 1.30 5.36
N ALA A 20 -17.68 2.48 5.74
CA ALA A 20 -17.27 3.75 5.11
C ALA A 20 -15.79 4.05 5.35
N TYR A 21 -15.29 3.86 6.57
CA TYR A 21 -13.87 3.97 6.88
C TYR A 21 -13.02 2.87 6.23
N GLY A 22 -13.55 1.65 6.10
CA GLY A 22 -12.91 0.55 5.40
C GLY A 22 -12.73 0.85 3.91
N VAL A 23 -13.75 1.39 3.26
CA VAL A 23 -13.67 1.83 1.86
C VAL A 23 -12.67 2.98 1.70
N ALA A 24 -12.69 3.98 2.59
CA ALA A 24 -11.73 5.08 2.55
C ALA A 24 -10.28 4.58 2.72
N ALA A 25 -10.04 3.68 3.68
CA ALA A 25 -8.75 3.04 3.90
C ALA A 25 -8.32 2.18 2.71
N LEU A 26 -9.27 1.51 2.04
CA LEU A 26 -9.02 0.70 0.85
C LEU A 26 -8.65 1.57 -0.35
N VAL A 27 -9.31 2.73 -0.54
CA VAL A 27 -8.97 3.68 -1.61
C VAL A 27 -7.61 4.32 -1.36
N LEU A 28 -7.36 4.81 -0.13
CA LEU A 28 -6.06 5.38 0.25
C LEU A 28 -4.95 4.33 0.15
N GLY A 29 -5.21 3.12 0.65
CA GLY A 29 -4.31 1.99 0.55
C GLY A 29 -4.03 1.63 -0.90
N GLY A 30 -5.05 1.50 -1.74
CA GLY A 30 -4.91 1.21 -3.17
C GLY A 30 -4.07 2.27 -3.89
N LEU A 31 -4.35 3.55 -3.67
CA LEU A 31 -3.61 4.66 -4.27
C LEU A 31 -2.15 4.71 -3.80
N LEU A 32 -1.92 4.47 -2.51
CA LEU A 32 -0.58 4.40 -1.94
C LEU A 32 0.19 3.21 -2.50
N THR A 33 -0.47 2.06 -2.65
CA THR A 33 0.10 0.84 -3.24
C THR A 33 0.44 1.07 -4.71
N GLU A 34 -0.39 1.78 -5.46
CA GLU A 34 -0.08 2.17 -6.85
C GLU A 34 1.13 3.11 -6.91
N SER A 35 1.19 4.13 -6.05
CA SER A 35 2.31 5.07 -5.98
C SER A 35 3.64 4.37 -5.68
N LEU A 36 3.66 3.50 -4.67
CA LEU A 36 4.81 2.68 -4.31
C LEU A 36 5.15 1.65 -5.40
N SER A 37 4.14 1.05 -6.03
CA SER A 37 4.35 0.10 -7.12
C SER A 37 4.95 0.78 -8.34
N ARG A 38 4.57 2.03 -8.63
CA ARG A 38 5.11 2.82 -9.73
C ARG A 38 6.59 3.14 -9.51
N LEU A 39 6.97 3.53 -8.28
CA LEU A 39 8.37 3.71 -7.90
C LEU A 39 9.16 2.39 -8.05
N ARG A 40 8.65 1.30 -7.49
CA ARG A 40 9.26 -0.03 -7.60
C ARG A 40 9.38 -0.52 -9.04
N ARG A 41 8.45 -0.14 -9.92
CA ARG A 41 8.48 -0.50 -11.35
C ARG A 41 9.59 0.23 -12.10
N VAL A 42 9.90 1.46 -11.69
CA VAL A 42 10.98 2.26 -12.25
C VAL A 42 12.33 1.73 -11.75
N GLU A 43 12.46 1.45 -10.45
CA GLU A 43 13.65 0.80 -9.88
C GLU A 43 13.95 -0.54 -10.56
N ARG A 44 12.94 -1.41 -10.75
CA ARG A 44 13.14 -2.70 -11.42
C ARG A 44 13.62 -2.55 -12.88
N ARG A 45 13.25 -1.47 -13.56
CA ARG A 45 13.73 -1.21 -14.92
C ARG A 45 15.18 -0.76 -14.92
N LEU A 46 15.57 0.09 -13.96
CA LEU A 46 16.99 0.44 -13.78
C LEU A 46 17.82 -0.78 -13.42
N ALA A 47 17.39 -1.58 -12.44
CA ALA A 47 18.11 -2.78 -12.00
C ALA A 47 18.27 -3.82 -13.13
N ALA A 48 17.27 -3.95 -14.01
CA ALA A 48 17.38 -4.83 -15.17
C ALA A 48 18.37 -4.32 -16.24
N LEU A 49 18.50 -3.00 -16.39
CA LEU A 49 19.45 -2.39 -17.32
C LEU A 49 20.88 -2.46 -16.77
N GLU A 50 21.07 -2.16 -15.49
CA GLU A 50 22.37 -2.28 -14.80
C GLU A 50 22.90 -3.72 -14.81
N ALA A 51 22.02 -4.70 -14.57
CA ALA A 51 22.38 -6.11 -14.65
C ALA A 51 22.74 -6.58 -16.08
N SER A 52 22.25 -5.88 -17.10
CA SER A 52 22.56 -6.18 -18.51
C SER A 52 23.82 -5.47 -19.00
N ASP A 53 24.19 -4.35 -18.38
CA ASP A 53 25.37 -3.53 -18.72
C ASP A 53 26.64 -3.96 -17.95
N ALA A 54 26.46 -4.63 -16.79
CA ALA A 54 27.54 -5.07 -15.91
C ALA A 54 28.53 -6.16 -16.43
N PRO A 55 28.37 -6.84 -17.60
CA PRO A 55 29.42 -7.76 -18.08
C PRO A 55 30.37 -7.24 -19.18
N GLN A 56 30.31 -5.97 -19.62
CA GLN A 56 31.02 -5.58 -20.87
C GLN A 56 32.17 -4.56 -20.73
N ASP A 57 32.50 -4.12 -19.51
CA ASP A 57 33.64 -3.19 -19.27
C ASP A 57 34.86 -3.87 -18.61
N ASP A 58 34.92 -5.21 -18.65
CA ASP A 58 36.01 -6.03 -18.06
C ASP A 58 37.01 -6.56 -19.11
N ALA A 59 36.99 -6.06 -20.35
CA ALA A 59 37.90 -6.51 -21.41
C ALA A 59 38.19 -5.45 -22.49
N ALA A 60 38.99 -4.43 -22.16
CA ALA A 60 39.71 -3.62 -23.15
C ALA A 60 41.10 -3.23 -22.66
#